data_AF-A0A7X8P631-F1
#
_entry.id   AF-A0A7X8P631-F1
#
_cell.length_a   1.000
_cell.length_b   1.000
_cell.length_c   1.000
_cell.angle_alpha   90.00
_cell.angle_beta   90.00
_cell.angle_gamma   90.00
#
_symmetry.space_group_name_H-M   'P 1'
#
loop_
_entity.id
_entity.type
_entity.pdbx_description
1 polymer ?
#
loop_
_entity_poly.entity_id
_entity_poly.type
_entity_poly.pdbx_seq_one_letter_code
_entity_poly.pdbx_strand_id
1 'polypeptide(L)'
;MKWSALHDASSVVGQLAGLQPEARKPEVRNFPAIMRDTGGWRYELARQGVDDLAAFMEPGLAALLAVSARGHSPGPAATALWHEFVEARSALLALIPPLGIKRRT
;
A
#
# COMPACT_ATOMS: atom_id res chain seq x y z
N MET A 1 -1.36 2.53 -12.62
CA MET A 1 -1.66 2.18 -11.21
C MET A 1 -0.97 3.16 -10.28
N LYS A 2 -1.64 3.64 -9.22
CA LYS A 2 -1.15 4.66 -8.27
C LYS A 2 -0.13 4.15 -7.23
N TRP A 3 0.47 2.99 -7.49
CA TRP A 3 1.20 2.21 -6.48
C TRP A 3 2.37 2.93 -5.83
N SER A 4 3.25 3.58 -6.60
CA SER A 4 4.38 4.32 -6.01
C SER A 4 3.90 5.47 -5.13
N ALA A 5 2.90 6.23 -5.59
CA ALA A 5 2.36 7.37 -4.85
C ALA A 5 1.72 6.93 -3.51
N LEU A 6 1.05 5.79 -3.48
CA LEU A 6 0.52 5.18 -2.25
C LEU A 6 1.63 4.86 -1.25
N HIS A 7 2.76 4.33 -1.74
CA HIS A 7 3.91 4.05 -0.89
C HIS A 7 4.57 5.32 -0.35
N ASP A 8 4.63 6.37 -1.16
CA ASP A 8 5.16 7.67 -0.73
C ASP A 8 4.22 8.29 0.34
N ALA A 9 2.90 8.26 0.13
CA ALA A 9 1.91 8.67 1.11
C ALA A 9 2.01 7.85 2.42
N SER A 10 2.11 6.52 2.32
CA SER A 10 2.28 5.65 3.49
C SER A 10 3.55 5.94 4.29
N SER A 11 4.61 6.43 3.63
CA SER A 11 5.84 6.82 4.30
C SER A 11 5.63 8.09 5.14
N VAL A 12 4.84 9.05 4.64
CA VAL A 12 4.45 10.23 5.42
C VAL A 12 3.57 9.82 6.60
N VAL A 13 2.59 8.94 6.39
CA VAL A 13 1.75 8.42 7.49
C VAL A 13 2.61 7.72 8.55
N GLY A 14 3.57 6.88 8.14
CA GLY A 14 4.50 6.22 9.06
C GLY A 14 5.35 7.21 9.87
N GLN A 15 5.83 8.29 9.25
CA GLN A 15 6.55 9.36 9.94
C GLN A 15 5.66 10.06 10.98
N LEU A 16 4.41 10.38 10.64
CA LEU A 16 3.43 10.97 11.57
C LEU A 16 3.09 10.02 12.74
N ALA A 17 3.17 8.72 12.51
CA ALA A 17 3.01 7.68 13.52
C ALA A 17 4.27 7.45 14.39
N GLY A 18 5.40 8.10 14.07
CA GLY A 18 6.67 7.87 14.76
C GLY A 18 7.30 6.51 14.45
N LEU A 19 6.93 5.89 13.33
CA LEU A 19 7.44 4.60 12.89
C LEU A 19 8.73 4.75 12.07
N GLN A 20 9.61 3.77 12.19
CA GLN A 20 10.80 3.70 11.36
C GLN A 20 10.45 3.36 9.90
N PRO A 21 11.15 3.94 8.91
CA PRO A 21 10.91 3.62 7.50
C PRO A 21 11.08 2.13 7.20
N GLU A 22 10.12 1.54 6.50
CA GLU A 22 10.20 0.16 6.02
C GLU A 22 11.09 0.07 4.76
N ALA A 23 12.03 -0.88 4.73
CA ALA A 23 12.79 -1.17 3.51
C ALA A 23 11.87 -1.81 2.45
N ARG A 24 11.76 -1.18 1.27
CA ARG A 24 10.90 -1.70 0.20
C ARG A 24 11.48 -2.97 -0.42
N LYS A 25 10.80 -4.10 -0.18
CA LYS A 25 11.11 -5.39 -0.82
C LYS A 25 10.94 -5.34 -2.34
N PRO A 26 11.67 -6.17 -3.12
CA PRO A 26 11.54 -6.21 -4.58
C PRO A 26 10.12 -6.55 -5.07
N GLU A 27 9.44 -7.49 -4.42
CA GLU A 27 8.05 -7.87 -4.75
C GLU A 27 7.08 -6.70 -4.67
N VAL A 28 7.24 -5.84 -3.65
CA VAL A 28 6.46 -4.62 -3.46
C VAL A 28 6.73 -3.66 -4.60
N ARG A 29 8.00 -3.37 -4.89
CA ARG A 29 8.37 -2.43 -5.96
C ARG A 29 7.89 -2.88 -7.34
N ASN A 30 8.00 -4.18 -7.63
CA ASN A 30 7.72 -4.74 -8.94
C ASN A 30 6.25 -5.15 -9.12
N PHE A 31 5.43 -5.07 -8.06
CA PHE A 31 4.02 -5.49 -8.08
C PHE A 31 3.24 -5.01 -9.31
N PRO A 32 3.25 -3.71 -9.71
CA PRO A 32 2.48 -3.27 -10.87
C PRO A 32 2.90 -3.93 -12.19
N ALA A 33 4.19 -4.19 -12.37
CA ALA A 33 4.71 -4.88 -13.55
C ALA A 33 4.29 -6.36 -13.53
N ILE A 34 4.49 -7.04 -12.39
CA ILE A 34 4.10 -8.45 -12.20
C ILE A 34 2.61 -8.65 -12.48
N MET A 35 1.75 -7.78 -11.94
CA MET A 35 0.31 -7.90 -12.12
C MET A 35 -0.12 -7.64 -13.56
N ARG A 36 0.46 -6.63 -14.22
CA ARG A 36 0.20 -6.37 -15.65
C ARG A 36 0.57 -7.58 -16.50
N ASP A 37 1.72 -8.18 -16.24
CA ASP A 37 2.19 -9.34 -16.99
C ASP A 37 1.36 -10.61 -16.65
N THR A 38 0.78 -10.68 -15.45
CA THR A 38 -0.16 -11.74 -15.03
C THR A 38 -1.51 -11.63 -15.77
N GLY A 39 -2.02 -10.41 -15.95
CA GLY A 39 -3.29 -10.14 -16.64
C GLY A 39 -4.52 -10.78 -15.97
N GLY A 40 -5.63 -10.79 -16.71
CA GLY A 40 -6.88 -11.46 -16.33
C GLY A 40 -7.50 -10.93 -15.02
N TRP A 41 -8.25 -11.80 -14.33
CA TRP A 41 -9.00 -11.43 -13.13
C TRP A 41 -8.11 -10.94 -11.98
N ARG A 42 -6.88 -11.49 -11.87
CA ARG A 42 -5.91 -11.07 -10.85
C ARG A 42 -5.46 -9.64 -11.06
N TYR A 43 -5.19 -9.26 -12.31
CA TYR A 43 -4.82 -7.90 -12.65
C TYR A 43 -5.95 -6.91 -12.37
N GLU A 44 -7.18 -7.22 -12.77
CA GLU A 44 -8.32 -6.33 -12.52
C GLU A 44 -8.62 -6.17 -11.03
N LEU A 45 -8.56 -7.27 -10.26
CA LEU A 45 -8.74 -7.20 -8.81
C LEU A 45 -7.62 -6.39 -8.13
N ALA A 46 -6.37 -6.57 -8.56
CA ALA A 46 -5.26 -5.76 -8.07
C ALA A 46 -5.42 -4.28 -8.44
N ARG A 47 -5.91 -3.97 -9.65
CA ARG A 47 -6.16 -2.60 -10.07
C ARG A 47 -7.23 -1.93 -9.21
N GLN A 48 -8.36 -2.61 -9.01
CA GLN A 48 -9.42 -2.12 -8.12
C GLN A 48 -8.92 -1.93 -6.70
N GLY A 49 -8.21 -2.91 -6.14
CA GLY A 49 -7.70 -2.80 -4.78
C GLY A 49 -6.66 -1.68 -4.60
N VAL A 50 -5.88 -1.36 -5.63
CA VAL A 50 -4.99 -0.16 -5.62
C VAL A 50 -5.82 1.14 -5.63
N ASP A 51 -6.94 1.16 -6.35
CA ASP A 51 -7.84 2.31 -6.34
C ASP A 51 -8.55 2.45 -4.97
N ASP A 52 -8.91 1.34 -4.32
CA ASP A 52 -9.49 1.31 -2.96
C ASP A 52 -8.47 1.80 -1.91
N LEU A 53 -7.20 1.38 -2.02
CA LEU A 53 -6.11 1.90 -1.18
C LEU A 53 -6.01 3.43 -1.28
N ALA A 54 -6.14 3.98 -2.49
CA ALA A 54 -6.07 5.42 -2.70
C ALA A 54 -7.28 6.14 -2.11
N ALA A 55 -8.47 5.52 -2.20
CA ALA A 55 -9.72 6.10 -1.73
C ALA A 55 -9.72 6.42 -0.23
N PHE A 56 -9.04 5.62 0.60
CA PHE A 56 -8.89 5.93 2.03
C PHE A 56 -7.58 6.65 2.38
N MET A 57 -6.49 6.38 1.67
CA MET A 57 -5.19 6.99 1.96
C MET A 57 -5.19 8.50 1.70
N GLU A 58 -5.77 8.96 0.60
CA GLU A 58 -5.82 10.38 0.23
C GLU A 58 -6.53 11.23 1.30
N PRO A 59 -7.80 10.94 1.68
CA PRO A 59 -8.47 11.71 2.73
C PRO A 59 -7.88 11.47 4.13
N GLY A 60 -7.41 10.24 4.43
CA GLY A 60 -6.80 9.91 5.71
C GLY A 60 -5.54 10.73 5.97
N LEU A 61 -4.61 10.78 5.00
CA LEU A 61 -3.41 11.60 5.10
C LEU A 61 -3.74 13.10 5.19
N ALA A 62 -4.69 13.59 4.39
CA ALA A 62 -5.13 14.98 4.46
C ALA A 62 -5.64 15.37 5.85
N ALA A 63 -6.44 14.50 6.49
CA ALA A 63 -6.94 14.70 7.84
C ALA A 63 -5.80 14.74 8.88
N LEU A 64 -4.84 13.80 8.79
CA LEU A 64 -3.69 13.76 9.70
C LEU A 64 -2.83 15.02 9.60
N LEU A 65 -2.59 15.50 8.36
CA LEU A 65 -1.86 16.75 8.12
C LEU A 65 -2.61 17.95 8.69
N ALA A 66 -3.94 18.00 8.55
CA ALA A 66 -4.75 19.07 9.12
C ALA A 66 -4.72 19.10 10.66
N VAL A 67 -4.74 17.91 11.30
CA VAL A 67 -4.59 17.78 12.77
C VAL A 67 -3.21 18.27 13.22
N SER A 68 -2.16 17.83 12.53
CA SER A 68 -0.77 18.25 12.78
C SER A 68 -0.58 19.77 12.62
N ALA A 69 -1.16 20.36 11.57
CA ALA A 69 -1.09 21.79 11.30
C ALA A 69 -1.77 22.65 12.40
N ARG A 70 -2.69 22.07 13.18
CA ARG A 70 -3.31 22.72 14.36
C ARG A 70 -2.51 22.53 15.65
N GLY A 71 -1.34 21.90 15.58
CA GLY A 71 -0.47 21.63 16.73
C GLY A 71 -0.89 20.42 17.57
N HIS A 72 -1.85 19.62 17.09
CA HIS A 72 -2.27 18.39 17.77
C HIS A 72 -1.49 17.19 17.22
N SER A 73 -1.21 16.20 18.07
CA SER A 73 -0.53 14.98 17.64
C SER A 73 -1.49 14.09 16.84
N PRO A 74 -1.17 13.74 15.58
CA PRO A 74 -1.94 12.78 14.80
C PRO A 74 -1.53 11.32 15.06
N GLY A 75 -0.55 11.07 15.94
CA GLY A 75 0.16 9.79 16.08
C GLY A 75 -0.75 8.55 16.16
N PRO A 76 -1.69 8.47 17.10
CA PRO A 76 -2.56 7.29 17.23
C PRO A 76 -3.38 6.98 15.96
N ALA A 77 -3.92 8.02 15.31
CA ALA A 77 -4.69 7.87 14.07
C ALA A 77 -3.79 7.53 12.89
N ALA A 78 -2.57 8.07 12.84
CA ALA A 78 -1.57 7.73 11.84
C ALA A 78 -1.14 6.26 11.96
N THR A 79 -0.95 5.74 13.17
CA THR A 79 -0.64 4.33 13.41
C THR A 79 -1.75 3.42 12.89
N ALA A 80 -3.01 3.74 13.16
CA ALA A 80 -4.15 2.96 12.68
C ALA A 80 -4.20 2.92 11.14
N LEU A 81 -4.12 4.09 10.48
CA LEU A 81 -4.12 4.19 9.02
C LEU A 81 -2.92 3.46 8.39
N TRP A 82 -1.75 3.52 9.03
CA TRP A 82 -0.57 2.80 8.56
C TRP A 82 -0.78 1.28 8.60
N HIS A 83 -1.36 0.74 9.68
CA HIS A 83 -1.68 -0.68 9.76
C HIS A 83 -2.71 -1.10 8.71
N GLU A 84 -3.78 -0.32 8.51
CA GLU A 84 -4.77 -0.59 7.46
C GLU A 84 -4.12 -0.67 6.07
N PHE A 85 -3.22 0.27 5.76
CA PHE A 85 -2.46 0.24 4.51
C PHE A 85 -1.58 -1.00 4.40
N VAL A 86 -0.84 -1.37 5.45
CA VAL A 86 0.06 -2.53 5.42
C VAL A 86 -0.71 -3.84 5.22
N GLU A 87 -1.83 -4.01 5.90
CA GLU A 87 -2.68 -5.20 5.76
C GLU A 87 -3.30 -5.29 4.36
N ALA A 88 -3.91 -4.20 3.87
CA ALA A 88 -4.50 -4.16 2.55
C ALA A 88 -3.45 -4.35 1.44
N ARG A 89 -2.28 -3.72 1.56
CA ARG A 89 -1.13 -3.95 0.69
C ARG A 89 -0.72 -5.42 0.67
N SER A 90 -0.65 -6.07 1.83
CA SER A 90 -0.26 -7.48 1.93
C SER A 90 -1.28 -8.39 1.25
N ALA A 91 -2.58 -8.09 1.37
CA ALA A 91 -3.63 -8.78 0.63
C ALA A 91 -3.46 -8.64 -0.90
N LEU A 92 -3.08 -7.47 -1.40
CA LEU A 92 -2.80 -7.28 -2.83
C LEU A 92 -1.57 -8.07 -3.28
N LEU A 93 -0.50 -8.11 -2.48
CA LEU A 93 0.69 -8.90 -2.79
C LEU A 93 0.38 -10.40 -2.85
N ALA A 94 -0.58 -10.89 -2.06
CA ALA A 94 -1.03 -12.28 -2.12
C ALA A 94 -1.74 -12.64 -3.45
N LEU A 95 -2.11 -11.66 -4.28
CA LEU A 95 -2.61 -11.91 -5.63
C LEU A 95 -1.51 -12.29 -6.62
N ILE A 96 -0.23 -12.04 -6.29
CA ILE A 96 0.89 -12.45 -7.15
C ILE A 96 0.83 -13.98 -7.32
N PRO A 97 0.78 -14.49 -8.57
CA PRO A 97 0.76 -15.93 -8.78
C PRO A 97 2.07 -16.56 -8.26
N PRO A 98 2.03 -17.79 -7.73
CA PRO A 98 3.24 -18.49 -7.34
C PRO A 98 4.16 -18.61 -8.56
N LEU A 99 5.44 -18.23 -8.39
CA LEU A 99 6.46 -18.40 -9.43
C LEU A 99 6.50 -19.87 -9.82
N GLY A 100 6.29 -20.14 -11.11
CA GLY A 100 5.95 -21.48 -11.60
C GLY A 100 6.95 -22.56 -11.16
N ILE A 101 6.56 -23.40 -10.21
CA ILE A 101 7.08 -24.75 -10.08
C ILE A 101 6.55 -25.52 -11.29
N LYS A 102 7.34 -25.61 -12.36
CA LYS A 102 7.10 -26.65 -13.38
C LYS A 102 7.49 -28.00 -12.76
N ARG A 103 6.59 -28.67 -12.04
CA ARG A 103 6.67 -30.13 -11.92
C ARG A 103 6.22 -30.71 -13.25
N ARG A 104 7.18 -30.92 -14.16
CA ARG A 104 6.99 -31.90 -15.23
C ARG A 104 7.26 -33.28 -14.60
N THR A 105 6.18 -34.02 -14.37
CA THR A 105 6.21 -35.49 -14.45
C THR A 105 6.40 -35.90 -15.89
#